data_AF-A0A968PE16-F1
#
_entry.id   AF-A0A968PE16-F1
#
_cell.length_a   1.000
_cell.length_b   1.000
_cell.length_c   1.000
_cell.angle_alpha   90.00
_cell.angle_beta   90.00
_cell.angle_gamma   90.00
#
_symmetry.space_group_name_H-M   'P 1'
#
loop_
_entity.id
_entity.type
_entity.pdbx_description
1 polymer ?
#
loop_
_entity_poly.entity_id
_entity_poly.type
_entity_poly.pdbx_seq_one_letter_code
_entity_poly.pdbx_strand_id
1 'polypeptide(L)'
;IDAVRPKFVEGSQAQGLSQKQADDLFDLILKFAGYGFNKSHSTGYAIIAYQTAYLKTYFPVHYMAAVLTYESVSTDKVVEYVDECRRVMFPDGHRGIAVRPPDINLSDIGFSVVYDKDETRDANHGHIRFGLSAVKGVGDKAIHAILEARQKVTTFTSLHDFCERVPLGSVNRATIEALIKCGAFDALHGTANRAALVESLDAALAAGQRAAADRASGQMNMFGMMEQSATKKSDAKTSAEVVLPKVAPWSPAEQLKNEKMCWVFTSQAIRWNSTATS
;
A
#
# COMPACT_ATOMS: atom_id res chain seq x y z
N ILE A 1 6.79 35.89 43.76
CA ILE A 1 5.71 36.50 42.95
C ILE A 1 5.17 37.75 43.63
N ASP A 2 4.81 37.71 44.92
CA ASP A 2 4.30 38.92 45.59
C ASP A 2 5.33 40.06 45.70
N ALA A 3 6.62 39.73 45.74
CA ALA A 3 7.70 40.70 45.72
C ALA A 3 7.75 41.59 44.45
N VAL A 4 7.14 41.17 43.32
CA VAL A 4 7.09 41.98 42.09
C VAL A 4 5.78 42.77 41.93
N ARG A 5 4.78 42.52 42.78
CA ARG A 5 3.46 43.17 42.71
C ARG A 5 3.55 44.71 42.84
N PRO A 6 4.31 45.29 43.79
CA PRO A 6 4.37 46.75 43.92
C PRO A 6 4.91 47.44 42.66
N LYS A 7 5.97 46.87 42.05
CA LYS A 7 6.55 47.39 40.80
C LYS A 7 5.57 47.29 39.62
N PHE A 8 4.81 46.22 39.54
CA PHE A 8 3.80 46.04 38.49
C PHE A 8 2.67 47.07 38.61
N VAL A 9 2.18 47.29 39.83
CA VAL A 9 1.13 48.28 40.12
C VAL A 9 1.59 49.69 39.77
N GLU A 10 2.76 50.10 40.25
CA GLU A 10 3.31 51.44 39.98
C GLU A 10 3.48 51.68 38.47
N GLY A 11 4.06 50.69 37.76
CA GLY A 11 4.20 50.76 36.30
C GLY A 11 2.86 50.83 35.57
N SER A 12 1.85 50.10 36.05
CA SER A 12 0.50 50.11 35.48
C SER A 12 -0.21 51.46 35.68
N GLN A 13 -0.03 52.09 36.85
CA GLN A 13 -0.57 53.41 37.14
C GLN A 13 0.05 54.50 36.25
N ALA A 14 1.35 54.42 35.99
CA ALA A 14 2.03 55.31 35.04
C ALA A 14 1.50 55.17 33.60
N GLN A 15 0.91 54.02 33.25
CA GLN A 15 0.23 53.77 31.96
C GLN A 15 -1.27 54.11 31.98
N GLY A 16 -1.79 54.69 33.07
CA GLY A 16 -3.16 55.20 33.17
C GLY A 16 -4.17 54.27 33.84
N LEU A 17 -3.75 53.16 34.45
CA LEU A 17 -4.64 52.29 35.23
C LEU A 17 -4.85 52.85 36.65
N SER A 18 -6.06 52.73 37.19
CA SER A 18 -6.26 52.93 38.63
C SER A 18 -5.61 51.81 39.44
N GLN A 19 -5.28 52.08 40.71
CA GLN A 19 -4.72 51.08 41.64
C GLN A 19 -5.51 49.77 41.62
N LYS A 20 -6.84 49.89 41.77
CA LYS A 20 -7.75 48.74 41.80
C LYS A 20 -7.68 47.91 40.51
N GLN A 21 -7.65 48.56 39.34
CA GLN A 21 -7.52 47.86 38.06
C GLN A 21 -6.18 47.14 37.91
N ALA A 22 -5.09 47.73 38.42
CA ALA A 22 -3.77 47.11 38.39
C ALA A 22 -3.69 45.88 39.31
N ASP A 23 -4.27 45.96 40.51
CA ASP A 23 -4.37 44.83 41.44
C ASP A 23 -5.23 43.69 40.86
N ASP A 24 -6.40 44.01 40.32
CA ASP A 24 -7.30 43.05 39.67
C ASP A 24 -6.61 42.34 38.48
N LEU A 25 -5.83 43.08 37.68
CA LEU A 25 -5.07 42.52 36.55
C LEU A 25 -3.94 41.59 37.02
N PHE A 26 -3.23 41.96 38.09
CA PHE A 26 -2.18 41.10 38.63
C PHE A 26 -2.75 39.79 39.18
N ASP A 27 -3.88 39.84 39.89
CA ASP A 27 -4.56 38.64 40.39
C ASP A 27 -5.06 37.75 39.24
N LEU A 28 -5.51 38.36 38.13
CA LEU A 28 -5.85 37.62 36.92
C LEU A 28 -4.63 36.90 36.31
N ILE A 29 -3.48 37.58 36.23
CA ILE A 29 -2.22 36.97 35.76
C ILE A 29 -1.84 35.78 36.64
N LEU A 30 -1.93 35.90 37.96
CA LEU A 30 -1.64 34.80 38.89
C LEU A 30 -2.56 33.60 38.68
N LYS A 31 -3.85 33.86 38.50
CA LYS A 31 -4.85 32.82 38.23
C LYS A 31 -4.54 32.07 36.94
N PHE A 32 -4.15 32.75 35.87
CA PHE A 32 -3.82 32.12 34.60
C PHE A 32 -2.42 31.51 34.54
N ALA A 33 -1.47 32.01 35.33
CA ALA A 33 -0.11 31.49 35.35
C ALA A 33 -0.05 29.99 35.69
N GLY A 34 -0.98 29.49 36.50
CA GLY A 34 -1.10 28.05 36.81
C GLY A 34 -1.51 27.16 35.62
N TYR A 35 -2.11 27.74 34.58
CA TYR A 35 -2.53 27.05 33.34
C TYR A 35 -1.86 27.64 32.09
N GLY A 36 -0.89 28.52 32.27
CA GLY A 36 -0.19 29.20 31.19
C GLY A 36 0.59 28.19 30.37
N PHE A 37 0.35 28.15 29.06
CA PHE A 37 1.05 27.24 28.16
C PHE A 37 2.10 27.99 27.34
N ASN A 38 3.23 27.32 27.07
CA ASN A 38 4.29 27.91 26.28
C ASN A 38 3.84 28.06 24.81
N LYS A 39 3.71 29.32 24.36
CA LYS A 39 3.20 29.64 23.01
C LYS A 39 4.11 29.13 21.89
N SER A 40 5.43 29.20 22.03
CA SER A 40 6.33 28.74 20.96
C SER A 40 6.24 27.23 20.75
N HIS A 41 6.15 26.47 21.84
CA HIS A 41 5.94 25.02 21.81
C HIS A 41 4.59 24.66 21.18
N SER A 42 3.47 25.27 21.63
CA SER A 42 2.15 24.99 21.06
C SER A 42 2.03 25.38 19.58
N THR A 43 2.68 26.48 19.18
CA THR A 43 2.67 26.93 17.78
C THR A 43 3.37 25.90 16.88
N GLY A 44 4.49 25.32 17.32
CA GLY A 44 5.18 24.28 16.56
C GLY A 44 4.30 23.06 16.28
N TYR A 45 3.62 22.53 17.30
CA TYR A 45 2.70 21.40 17.14
C TYR A 45 1.44 21.77 16.35
N ALA A 46 0.92 23.00 16.48
CA ALA A 46 -0.23 23.46 15.72
C ALA A 46 0.04 23.47 14.21
N ILE A 47 1.27 23.82 13.79
CA ILE A 47 1.67 23.75 12.38
C ILE A 47 1.61 22.31 11.87
N ILE A 48 2.13 21.35 12.63
CA ILE A 48 2.08 19.93 12.24
C ILE A 48 0.62 19.44 12.18
N ALA A 49 -0.20 19.77 13.16
CA ALA A 49 -1.62 19.42 13.16
C ALA A 49 -2.36 20.01 11.94
N TYR A 50 -2.05 21.26 11.59
CA TYR A 50 -2.60 21.91 10.40
C TYR A 50 -2.14 21.23 9.11
N GLN A 51 -0.85 20.88 8.98
CA GLN A 51 -0.32 20.17 7.81
C GLN A 51 -0.97 18.79 7.65
N THR A 52 -1.12 18.05 8.75
CA THR A 52 -1.81 16.75 8.76
C THR A 52 -3.27 16.89 8.34
N ALA A 53 -3.99 17.87 8.90
CA ALA A 53 -5.37 18.14 8.51
C ALA A 53 -5.47 18.53 7.02
N TYR A 54 -4.57 19.39 6.53
CA TYR A 54 -4.51 19.78 5.12
C TYR A 54 -4.32 18.57 4.21
N LEU A 55 -3.35 17.70 4.50
CA LEU A 55 -3.11 16.48 3.72
C LEU A 55 -4.30 15.53 3.76
N LYS A 56 -4.91 15.33 4.93
CA LYS A 56 -6.11 14.48 5.08
C LYS A 56 -7.32 15.04 4.33
N THR A 57 -7.44 16.37 4.21
CA THR A 57 -8.56 17.02 3.51
C THR A 57 -8.37 17.07 2.00
N TYR A 58 -7.17 17.42 1.52
CA TYR A 58 -6.93 17.68 0.10
C TYR A 58 -6.20 16.56 -0.63
N PHE A 59 -5.60 15.61 0.09
CA PHE A 59 -4.95 14.42 -0.46
C PHE A 59 -5.36 13.15 0.30
N PRO A 60 -6.66 12.91 0.56
CA PRO A 60 -7.14 11.87 1.46
C PRO A 60 -6.63 10.46 1.11
N VAL A 61 -6.64 10.10 -0.18
CA VAL A 61 -6.20 8.76 -0.65
C VAL A 61 -4.71 8.54 -0.38
N HIS A 62 -3.89 9.54 -0.71
CA HIS A 62 -2.45 9.50 -0.53
C HIS A 62 -2.05 9.55 0.95
N TYR A 63 -2.74 10.38 1.74
CA TYR A 63 -2.55 10.46 3.18
C TYR A 63 -2.84 9.10 3.85
N MET A 64 -3.96 8.47 3.51
CA MET A 64 -4.30 7.17 4.07
C MET A 64 -3.34 6.06 3.61
N ALA A 65 -2.86 6.08 2.37
CA ALA A 65 -1.83 5.14 1.90
C ALA A 65 -0.51 5.31 2.68
N ALA A 66 -0.11 6.55 2.98
CA ALA A 66 1.08 6.84 3.78
C ALA A 66 0.93 6.36 5.23
N VAL A 67 -0.23 6.60 5.85
CA VAL A 67 -0.52 6.11 7.22
C VAL A 67 -0.49 4.58 7.26
N LEU A 68 -1.14 3.91 6.30
CA LEU A 68 -1.13 2.45 6.22
C LEU A 68 0.28 1.88 6.02
N THR A 69 1.13 2.56 5.25
CA THR A 69 2.53 2.16 5.06
C THR A 69 3.35 2.36 6.34
N TYR A 70 3.16 3.48 7.05
CA TYR A 70 3.86 3.74 8.30
C TYR A 70 3.48 2.72 9.39
N GLU A 71 2.19 2.38 9.47
CA GLU A 71 1.64 1.49 10.49
C GLU A 71 1.67 0.02 10.08
N SER A 72 2.26 -0.33 8.94
CA SER A 72 2.24 -1.68 8.38
C SER A 72 2.89 -2.74 9.28
N VAL A 73 3.73 -2.32 10.21
CA VAL A 73 4.37 -3.17 11.22
C VAL A 73 3.38 -3.62 12.29
N SER A 74 2.30 -2.87 12.52
CA SER A 74 1.28 -3.16 13.53
C SER A 74 -0.01 -3.66 12.89
N THR A 75 -0.24 -4.97 13.03
CA THR A 75 -1.44 -5.65 12.53
C THR A 75 -2.75 -4.98 12.98
N ASP A 76 -2.86 -4.63 14.26
CA ASP A 76 -4.08 -4.04 14.81
C ASP A 76 -4.34 -2.64 14.23
N LYS A 77 -3.27 -1.86 14.02
CA LYS A 77 -3.36 -0.52 13.42
C LYS A 77 -3.71 -0.58 11.95
N VAL A 78 -3.16 -1.52 11.19
CA VAL A 78 -3.56 -1.71 9.78
C VAL A 78 -5.06 -1.98 9.68
N VAL A 79 -5.62 -2.83 10.54
CA VAL A 79 -7.07 -3.12 10.55
C VAL A 79 -7.87 -1.85 10.88
N GLU A 80 -7.47 -1.12 11.92
CA GLU A 80 -8.09 0.15 12.31
C GLU A 80 -8.11 1.16 11.15
N TYR A 81 -6.97 1.35 10.48
CA TYR A 81 -6.83 2.31 9.38
C TYR A 81 -7.49 1.86 8.07
N VAL A 82 -7.58 0.56 7.80
CA VAL A 82 -8.38 0.03 6.69
C VAL A 82 -9.88 0.30 6.92
N ASP A 83 -10.36 0.16 8.16
CA ASP A 83 -11.74 0.52 8.50
C ASP A 83 -11.96 2.03 8.43
N GLU A 84 -10.97 2.83 8.81
CA GLU A 84 -11.01 4.29 8.67
C GLU A 84 -11.04 4.73 7.21
N CYS A 85 -10.32 4.05 6.31
CA CYS A 85 -10.40 4.30 4.86
C CYS A 85 -11.84 4.26 4.36
N ARG A 86 -12.67 3.33 4.85
CA ARG A 86 -14.10 3.20 4.48
C ARG A 86 -14.98 4.35 5.01
N ARG A 87 -14.47 5.12 5.97
CA ARG A 87 -15.16 6.23 6.62
C ARG A 87 -14.70 7.60 6.15
N VAL A 88 -13.59 7.67 5.41
CA VAL A 88 -13.09 8.93 4.86
C VAL A 88 -14.18 9.61 4.02
N MET A 89 -14.42 10.88 4.32
CA MET A 89 -15.33 11.75 3.59
C MET A 89 -14.53 12.68 2.70
N PHE A 90 -14.93 12.78 1.43
CA PHE A 90 -14.30 13.66 0.47
C PHE A 90 -15.03 15.00 0.37
N PRO A 91 -14.34 16.07 -0.05
CA PRO A 91 -14.94 17.41 -0.17
C PRO A 91 -16.13 17.49 -1.14
N ASP A 92 -16.20 16.61 -2.13
CA ASP A 92 -17.30 16.51 -3.11
C ASP A 92 -18.50 15.69 -2.60
N GLY A 93 -18.42 15.16 -1.37
CA GLY A 93 -19.48 14.41 -0.70
C GLY A 93 -19.41 12.89 -0.84
N HIS A 94 -18.50 12.32 -1.64
CA HIS A 94 -18.35 10.86 -1.68
C HIS A 94 -17.64 10.33 -0.43
N ARG A 95 -17.80 9.02 -0.18
CA ARG A 95 -17.32 8.36 1.03
C ARG A 95 -16.61 7.07 0.72
N GLY A 96 -15.50 6.88 1.41
CA GLY A 96 -14.77 5.64 1.46
C GLY A 96 -13.68 5.58 0.40
N ILE A 97 -12.52 5.09 0.82
CA ILE A 97 -11.41 4.73 -0.04
C ILE A 97 -11.40 3.22 -0.17
N ALA A 98 -11.42 2.70 -1.41
CA ALA A 98 -11.23 1.29 -1.65
C ALA A 98 -9.78 0.92 -1.33
N VAL A 99 -9.59 0.03 -0.37
CA VAL A 99 -8.35 -0.73 -0.22
C VAL A 99 -8.56 -2.03 -1.00
N ARG A 100 -7.60 -2.46 -1.82
CA ARG A 100 -7.65 -3.64 -2.72
C ARG A 100 -6.47 -4.58 -2.44
N PRO A 101 -6.59 -5.90 -2.71
CA PRO A 101 -5.52 -6.88 -2.45
C PRO A 101 -4.26 -6.54 -3.25
N PRO A 102 -3.09 -7.12 -2.92
CA PRO A 102 -1.89 -6.92 -3.69
C PRO A 102 -2.13 -7.38 -5.13
N ASP A 103 -1.27 -6.90 -6.01
CA ASP A 103 -1.29 -7.22 -7.42
C ASP A 103 0.16 -7.19 -7.91
N ILE A 104 0.63 -8.26 -8.55
CA ILE A 104 2.03 -8.33 -9.01
C ILE A 104 2.39 -7.23 -10.03
N ASN A 105 1.40 -6.65 -10.72
CA ASN A 105 1.57 -5.61 -11.72
C ASN A 105 1.38 -4.20 -11.17
N LEU A 106 0.61 -4.04 -10.08
CA LEU A 106 0.25 -2.71 -9.56
C LEU A 106 0.84 -2.40 -8.17
N SER A 107 1.04 -3.40 -7.31
CA SER A 107 1.53 -3.16 -5.93
C SER A 107 2.99 -2.75 -5.90
N ASP A 108 3.32 -1.88 -4.96
CA ASP A 108 4.69 -1.52 -4.60
C ASP A 108 5.13 -2.25 -3.31
N ILE A 109 6.27 -1.87 -2.72
CA ILE A 109 6.76 -2.39 -1.44
C ILE A 109 5.70 -2.15 -0.35
N GLY A 110 5.30 -0.88 -0.17
CA GLY A 110 4.29 -0.44 0.79
C GLY A 110 2.91 -0.25 0.17
N PHE A 111 1.96 0.28 0.95
CA PHE A 111 0.67 0.66 0.40
C PHE A 111 0.85 1.80 -0.60
N SER A 112 0.16 1.70 -1.73
CA SER A 112 0.32 2.64 -2.85
C SER A 112 -1.05 3.05 -3.39
N VAL A 113 -1.13 4.27 -3.89
CA VAL A 113 -2.30 4.76 -4.63
C VAL A 113 -2.15 4.32 -6.08
N VAL A 114 -3.18 3.68 -6.59
CA VAL A 114 -3.28 3.24 -7.98
C VAL A 114 -4.62 3.69 -8.55
N TYR A 115 -4.70 3.73 -9.87
CA TYR A 115 -5.84 4.28 -10.59
C TYR A 115 -6.31 3.24 -11.60
N ASP A 116 -7.63 3.09 -11.74
CA ASP A 116 -8.18 2.32 -12.85
C ASP A 116 -7.91 3.06 -14.18
N LYS A 117 -8.00 2.35 -15.31
CA LYS A 117 -7.52 2.84 -16.62
C LYS A 117 -8.16 4.18 -17.02
N ASP A 118 -9.44 4.33 -16.74
CA ASP A 118 -10.26 5.48 -17.12
C ASP A 118 -10.57 6.40 -15.92
N GLU A 119 -9.86 6.22 -14.81
CA GLU A 119 -10.03 7.00 -13.58
C GLU A 119 -9.20 8.30 -13.61
N THR A 120 -9.79 9.39 -13.14
CA THR A 120 -9.10 10.68 -13.01
C THR A 120 -7.90 10.55 -12.07
N ARG A 121 -6.75 11.10 -12.48
CA ARG A 121 -5.52 11.09 -11.68
C ARG A 121 -5.37 12.41 -10.95
N ASP A 122 -6.11 12.55 -9.86
CA ASP A 122 -6.01 13.69 -8.94
C ASP A 122 -5.93 13.23 -7.47
N ALA A 123 -5.99 14.19 -6.56
CA ALA A 123 -5.80 13.92 -5.13
C ALA A 123 -7.01 13.25 -4.45
N ASN A 124 -8.18 13.26 -5.11
CA ASN A 124 -9.47 12.79 -4.59
C ASN A 124 -9.94 11.47 -5.22
N HIS A 125 -9.22 10.96 -6.22
CA HIS A 125 -9.53 9.70 -6.89
C HIS A 125 -8.42 8.66 -6.66
N GLY A 126 -8.67 7.43 -7.11
CA GLY A 126 -7.78 6.31 -6.95
C GLY A 126 -8.15 5.44 -5.76
N HIS A 127 -7.46 4.31 -5.70
CA HIS A 127 -7.66 3.29 -4.69
C HIS A 127 -6.31 2.85 -4.11
N ILE A 128 -6.34 2.36 -2.88
CA ILE A 128 -5.14 1.91 -2.18
C ILE A 128 -4.93 0.42 -2.47
N ARG A 129 -3.74 0.02 -2.90
CA ARG A 129 -3.34 -1.39 -2.98
C ARG A 129 -2.48 -1.76 -1.78
N PHE A 130 -2.69 -2.96 -1.26
CA PHE A 130 -1.74 -3.56 -0.34
C PHE A 130 -0.36 -3.68 -0.99
N GLY A 131 0.66 -3.30 -0.23
CA GLY A 131 2.05 -3.52 -0.62
C GLY A 131 2.42 -5.00 -0.60
N LEU A 132 3.44 -5.38 -1.38
CA LEU A 132 3.95 -6.75 -1.38
C LEU A 132 4.55 -7.14 -0.01
N SER A 133 5.01 -6.16 0.77
CA SER A 133 5.50 -6.38 2.15
C SER A 133 4.41 -6.82 3.14
N ALA A 134 3.13 -6.61 2.80
CA ALA A 134 2.01 -7.07 3.61
C ALA A 134 1.78 -8.59 3.53
N VAL A 135 2.44 -9.27 2.58
CA VAL A 135 2.30 -10.71 2.35
C VAL A 135 3.34 -11.46 3.19
N LYS A 136 2.86 -12.28 4.11
CA LYS A 136 3.68 -13.10 5.00
C LYS A 136 4.58 -14.04 4.20
N GLY A 137 5.88 -14.01 4.48
CA GLY A 137 6.87 -14.85 3.81
C GLY A 137 7.42 -14.27 2.50
N VAL A 138 7.02 -13.05 2.13
CA VAL A 138 7.64 -12.28 1.04
C VAL A 138 8.62 -11.29 1.66
N GLY A 139 9.92 -11.60 1.59
CA GLY A 139 10.97 -10.72 2.13
C GLY A 139 11.42 -9.64 1.13
N ASP A 140 12.08 -8.59 1.62
CA ASP A 140 12.50 -7.42 0.81
C ASP A 140 13.28 -7.80 -0.46
N LYS A 141 14.19 -8.77 -0.37
CA LYS A 141 14.94 -9.27 -1.54
C LYS A 141 14.02 -9.81 -2.64
N ALA A 142 12.96 -10.52 -2.26
CA ALA A 142 11.98 -11.05 -3.21
C ALA A 142 11.16 -9.91 -3.83
N ILE A 143 10.73 -8.94 -3.02
CA ILE A 143 9.97 -7.79 -3.47
C ILE A 143 10.78 -6.98 -4.49
N HIS A 144 12.03 -6.62 -4.17
CA HIS A 144 12.90 -5.89 -5.09
C HIS A 144 13.12 -6.66 -6.40
N ALA A 145 13.35 -7.98 -6.33
CA ALA A 145 13.51 -8.80 -7.53
C ALA A 145 12.24 -8.79 -8.43
N ILE A 146 11.05 -8.80 -7.83
CA ILE A 146 9.77 -8.69 -8.56
C ILE A 146 9.64 -7.32 -9.22
N LEU A 147 9.92 -6.24 -8.48
CA LEU A 147 9.82 -4.87 -8.99
C LEU A 147 10.83 -4.60 -10.12
N GLU A 148 12.07 -5.05 -9.97
CA GLU A 148 13.10 -4.95 -11.02
C GLU A 148 12.73 -5.75 -12.27
N ALA A 149 12.18 -6.95 -12.11
CA ALA A 149 11.68 -7.74 -13.23
C ALA A 149 10.52 -7.02 -13.92
N ARG A 150 9.57 -6.47 -13.15
CA ARG A 150 8.43 -5.69 -13.67
C ARG A 150 8.88 -4.48 -14.47
N GLN A 151 9.87 -3.73 -14.00
CA GLN A 151 10.41 -2.57 -14.72
C GLN A 151 10.93 -2.91 -16.12
N LYS A 152 11.51 -4.11 -16.31
CA LYS A 152 12.05 -4.55 -17.61
C LYS A 152 10.96 -4.97 -18.61
N VAL A 153 9.78 -5.32 -18.11
CA VAL A 153 8.76 -6.06 -18.89
C VAL A 153 7.42 -5.34 -18.91
N THR A 154 7.32 -4.25 -18.15
CA THR A 154 6.12 -3.43 -17.91
C THR A 154 5.03 -4.16 -17.13
N THR A 155 4.56 -5.30 -17.63
CA THR A 155 3.52 -6.12 -16.99
C THR A 155 3.83 -7.60 -17.17
N PHE A 156 3.56 -8.39 -16.14
CA PHE A 156 3.45 -9.83 -16.25
C PHE A 156 2.10 -10.20 -16.89
N THR A 157 2.09 -11.24 -17.73
CA THR A 157 0.87 -11.69 -18.44
C THR A 157 0.31 -12.99 -17.88
N SER A 158 1.11 -13.78 -17.19
CA SER A 158 0.70 -15.06 -16.60
C SER A 158 1.63 -15.48 -15.44
N LEU A 159 1.26 -16.54 -14.72
CA LEU A 159 2.15 -17.14 -13.71
C LEU A 159 3.45 -17.66 -14.33
N HIS A 160 3.36 -18.22 -15.54
CA HIS A 160 4.52 -18.74 -16.27
C HIS A 160 5.47 -17.60 -16.68
N ASP A 161 4.90 -16.52 -17.23
CA ASP A 161 5.63 -15.31 -17.60
C ASP A 161 6.33 -14.67 -16.38
N PHE A 162 5.65 -14.67 -15.22
CA PHE A 162 6.26 -14.26 -13.95
C PHE A 162 7.44 -15.16 -13.56
N CYS A 163 7.27 -16.49 -13.55
CA CYS A 163 8.33 -17.45 -13.19
C CYS A 163 9.52 -17.43 -14.16
N GLU A 164 9.31 -17.07 -15.42
CA GLU A 164 10.38 -16.91 -16.41
C GLU A 164 11.16 -15.60 -16.24
N ARG A 165 10.51 -14.52 -15.81
CA ARG A 165 11.13 -13.18 -15.74
C ARG A 165 11.75 -12.88 -14.38
N VAL A 166 11.18 -13.42 -13.31
CA VAL A 166 11.64 -13.18 -11.95
C VAL A 166 12.74 -14.19 -11.58
N PRO A 167 13.89 -13.75 -11.04
CA PRO A 167 14.96 -14.65 -10.62
C PRO A 167 14.48 -15.58 -9.49
N LEU A 168 14.32 -16.87 -9.78
CA LEU A 168 13.83 -17.88 -8.83
C LEU A 168 14.79 -18.15 -7.65
N GLY A 169 16.04 -17.68 -7.73
CA GLY A 169 16.96 -17.66 -6.58
C GLY A 169 16.65 -16.57 -5.54
N SER A 170 15.85 -15.56 -5.92
CA SER A 170 15.39 -14.48 -5.03
C SER A 170 13.94 -14.69 -4.59
N VAL A 171 13.13 -15.39 -5.38
CA VAL A 171 11.71 -15.65 -5.11
C VAL A 171 11.48 -17.16 -5.12
N ASN A 172 11.31 -17.75 -3.93
CA ASN A 172 11.15 -19.19 -3.78
C ASN A 172 9.68 -19.64 -3.97
N ARG A 173 9.47 -20.96 -4.07
CA ARG A 173 8.14 -21.56 -4.24
C ARG A 173 7.14 -21.09 -3.19
N ALA A 174 7.53 -21.04 -1.91
CA ALA A 174 6.64 -20.63 -0.83
C ALA A 174 6.21 -19.16 -0.96
N THR A 175 7.10 -18.29 -1.41
CA THR A 175 6.81 -16.88 -1.72
C THR A 175 5.77 -16.76 -2.83
N ILE A 176 5.93 -17.50 -3.95
CA ILE A 176 4.98 -17.45 -5.06
C ILE A 176 3.63 -18.06 -4.65
N GLU A 177 3.63 -19.16 -3.90
CA GLU A 177 2.41 -19.76 -3.38
C GLU A 177 1.65 -18.79 -2.46
N ALA A 178 2.37 -18.04 -1.60
CA ALA A 178 1.76 -17.01 -0.75
C ALA A 178 1.16 -15.86 -1.58
N LEU A 179 1.85 -15.41 -2.63
CA LEU A 179 1.36 -14.39 -3.57
C LEU A 179 0.10 -14.86 -4.31
N ILE A 180 0.03 -16.12 -4.73
CA ILE A 180 -1.18 -16.69 -5.34
C ILE A 180 -2.33 -16.71 -4.32
N LYS A 181 -2.07 -17.21 -3.11
CA LYS A 181 -3.09 -17.36 -2.07
C LYS A 181 -3.65 -16.04 -1.57
N CYS A 182 -2.84 -14.98 -1.47
CA CYS A 182 -3.28 -13.64 -1.05
C CYS A 182 -3.96 -12.84 -2.17
N GLY A 183 -3.96 -13.36 -3.41
CA GLY A 183 -4.66 -12.75 -4.54
C GLY A 183 -3.80 -11.85 -5.43
N ALA A 184 -2.48 -11.87 -5.29
CA ALA A 184 -1.60 -11.04 -6.11
C ALA A 184 -1.66 -11.34 -7.62
N PHE A 185 -2.16 -12.52 -7.99
CA PHE A 185 -2.36 -12.96 -9.39
C PHE A 185 -3.81 -12.85 -9.87
N ASP A 186 -4.74 -12.37 -9.04
CA ASP A 186 -6.18 -12.38 -9.36
C ASP A 186 -6.53 -11.52 -10.56
N ALA A 187 -5.85 -10.41 -10.77
CA ALA A 187 -6.10 -9.55 -11.94
C ALA A 187 -5.76 -10.24 -13.27
N LEU A 188 -4.85 -11.22 -13.26
CA LEU A 188 -4.46 -11.98 -14.45
C LEU A 188 -5.30 -13.23 -14.67
N HIS A 189 -5.60 -13.96 -13.59
CA HIS A 189 -6.19 -15.30 -13.69
C HIS A 189 -7.57 -15.42 -13.09
N GLY A 190 -8.06 -14.41 -12.38
CA GLY A 190 -9.32 -14.45 -11.64
C GLY A 190 -9.23 -15.25 -10.33
N THR A 191 -10.00 -14.83 -9.34
CA THR A 191 -10.01 -15.43 -8.00
C THR A 191 -10.40 -16.92 -8.00
N ALA A 192 -11.26 -17.34 -8.93
CA ALA A 192 -11.69 -18.74 -9.04
C ALA A 192 -10.54 -19.71 -9.39
N ASN A 193 -9.46 -19.20 -10.01
CA ASN A 193 -8.36 -20.02 -10.50
C ASN A 193 -7.18 -20.11 -9.53
N ARG A 194 -7.26 -19.55 -8.31
CA ARG A 194 -6.17 -19.66 -7.32
C ARG A 194 -5.80 -21.12 -7.00
N ALA A 195 -6.78 -22.02 -6.94
CA ALA A 195 -6.54 -23.46 -6.74
C ALA A 195 -5.72 -24.06 -7.90
N ALA A 196 -6.12 -23.78 -9.14
CA ALA A 196 -5.43 -24.24 -10.34
C ALA A 196 -4.01 -23.65 -10.45
N LEU A 197 -3.82 -22.39 -10.05
CA LEU A 197 -2.52 -21.75 -10.01
C LEU A 197 -1.57 -22.44 -9.03
N VAL A 198 -2.04 -22.75 -7.81
CA VAL A 198 -1.23 -23.49 -6.81
C VAL A 198 -0.85 -24.87 -7.35
N GLU A 199 -1.78 -25.60 -7.97
CA GLU A 199 -1.52 -26.91 -8.57
C GLU A 199 -0.47 -26.83 -9.71
N SER A 200 -0.55 -25.78 -10.54
CA SER A 200 0.38 -25.57 -11.66
C SER A 200 1.75 -24.99 -11.26
N LEU A 201 1.94 -24.62 -10.00
CA LEU A 201 3.09 -23.83 -9.55
C LEU A 201 4.42 -24.55 -9.80
N ASP A 202 4.49 -25.85 -9.50
CA ASP A 202 5.72 -26.63 -9.68
C ASP A 202 6.12 -26.75 -11.16
N ALA A 203 5.12 -26.89 -12.04
CA ALA A 203 5.36 -26.90 -13.48
C ALA A 203 5.83 -25.53 -14.01
N ALA A 204 5.21 -24.44 -13.54
CA ALA A 204 5.59 -23.07 -13.91
C ALA A 204 7.02 -22.73 -13.44
N LEU A 205 7.39 -23.15 -12.23
CA LEU A 205 8.75 -23.01 -11.70
C LEU A 205 9.77 -23.78 -12.54
N ALA A 206 9.49 -25.04 -12.86
CA ALA A 206 10.39 -25.87 -13.66
C ALA A 206 10.57 -25.32 -15.08
N ALA A 207 9.55 -24.69 -15.66
CA ALA A 207 9.68 -24.03 -16.95
C ALA A 207 10.49 -22.73 -16.87
N GLY A 208 10.26 -21.90 -15.83
CA GLY A 208 11.08 -20.71 -15.58
C GLY A 208 12.56 -21.02 -15.39
N GLN A 209 12.88 -22.11 -14.67
CA GLN A 209 14.26 -22.59 -14.50
C GLN A 209 14.89 -23.02 -15.83
N ARG A 210 14.15 -23.74 -16.68
CA ARG A 210 14.62 -24.12 -18.02
C ARG A 210 14.89 -22.90 -18.88
N ALA A 211 13.96 -21.96 -18.96
CA ALA A 211 14.13 -20.72 -19.71
C ALA A 211 15.34 -19.89 -19.23
N ALA A 212 15.60 -19.86 -17.92
CA ALA A 212 16.79 -19.23 -17.36
C ALA A 212 18.09 -19.95 -17.77
N ALA A 213 18.10 -21.28 -17.74
CA ALA A 213 19.24 -22.09 -18.17
C ALA A 213 19.53 -21.94 -19.68
N ASP A 214 18.49 -21.90 -20.51
CA ASP A 214 18.60 -21.71 -21.96
C ASP A 214 19.18 -20.32 -22.31
N ARG A 215 18.80 -19.29 -21.55
CA ARG A 215 19.39 -17.94 -21.69
C ARG A 215 20.85 -17.91 -21.22
N ALA A 216 21.17 -18.57 -20.11
CA ALA A 216 22.53 -18.62 -19.58
C ALA A 216 23.48 -19.42 -20.48
N SER A 217 22.99 -20.48 -21.13
CA SER A 217 23.76 -21.31 -22.06
C SER A 217 23.88 -20.72 -23.47
N GLY A 218 23.23 -19.58 -23.76
CA GLY A 218 23.30 -18.90 -25.06
C GLY A 218 22.51 -19.59 -26.18
N GLN A 219 21.73 -20.64 -25.89
CA GLN A 219 21.01 -21.42 -26.91
C GLN A 219 19.93 -20.60 -27.64
N MET A 220 19.39 -19.55 -27.01
CA MET A 220 18.40 -18.67 -27.64
C MET A 220 18.98 -17.90 -28.85
N ASN A 221 20.28 -17.58 -28.85
CA ASN A 221 20.92 -16.90 -29.97
C ASN A 221 21.11 -17.82 -31.18
N MET A 222 21.30 -19.13 -30.98
CA MET A 222 21.56 -20.07 -32.07
C MET A 222 20.29 -20.42 -32.87
N PHE A 223 19.14 -20.53 -32.19
CA PHE A 223 17.84 -20.70 -32.85
C PHE A 223 17.22 -19.37 -33.31
N GLY A 224 17.44 -18.27 -32.57
CA GLY A 224 16.99 -16.93 -32.97
C GLY A 224 17.66 -16.41 -34.25
N MET A 225 18.94 -16.74 -34.48
CA MET A 225 19.61 -16.48 -35.76
C MET A 225 19.05 -17.33 -36.91
N MET A 226 18.56 -18.54 -36.62
CA MET A 226 17.97 -19.44 -37.62
C MET A 226 16.53 -19.02 -38.00
N GLU A 227 15.77 -18.48 -37.04
CA GLU A 227 14.44 -17.87 -37.26
C GLU A 227 14.52 -16.52 -38.01
N GLN A 228 15.56 -15.69 -37.75
CA GLN A 228 15.76 -14.44 -38.49
C GLN A 228 16.04 -14.64 -39.99
N SER A 229 16.55 -15.82 -40.38
CA SER A 229 16.68 -16.20 -41.79
C SER A 229 15.37 -16.69 -42.45
N ALA A 230 14.29 -16.91 -41.69
CA ALA A 230 13.08 -17.55 -42.23
C ALA A 230 11.81 -16.68 -42.24
N THR A 231 11.66 -15.63 -41.42
CA THR A 231 10.38 -14.88 -41.39
C THR A 231 10.52 -13.40 -40.99
N LYS A 232 10.52 -12.50 -41.98
CA LYS A 232 10.01 -11.13 -41.80
C LYS A 232 8.49 -11.16 -41.87
N LYS A 233 7.80 -11.29 -40.73
CA LYS A 233 6.45 -10.77 -40.44
C LYS A 233 6.01 -11.15 -39.02
N SER A 234 5.31 -10.21 -38.38
CA SER A 234 4.61 -10.19 -37.08
C SER A 234 5.44 -10.18 -35.79
N ASP A 235 5.60 -8.96 -35.27
CA ASP A 235 5.68 -8.68 -33.83
C ASP A 235 4.41 -9.18 -33.13
N ALA A 236 4.52 -10.32 -32.45
CA ALA A 236 3.75 -10.75 -31.28
C ALA A 236 4.10 -12.22 -30.99
N LYS A 237 5.24 -12.48 -30.34
CA LYS A 237 5.41 -13.76 -29.62
C LYS A 237 4.54 -13.69 -28.37
N THR A 238 3.25 -13.97 -28.54
CA THR A 238 2.35 -14.37 -27.46
C THR A 238 2.98 -15.61 -26.84
N SER A 239 3.44 -15.50 -25.60
CA SER A 239 3.69 -16.65 -24.73
C SER A 239 2.48 -17.59 -24.88
N ALA A 240 2.70 -18.81 -25.36
CA ALA A 240 1.64 -19.79 -25.55
C ALA A 240 0.76 -19.82 -24.29
N GLU A 241 -0.54 -19.60 -24.47
CA GLU A 241 -1.51 -19.50 -23.38
C GLU A 241 -1.48 -20.82 -22.59
N VAL A 242 -0.79 -20.81 -21.45
CA VAL A 242 -0.61 -22.03 -20.64
C VAL A 242 -1.97 -22.34 -20.03
N VAL A 243 -2.61 -23.39 -20.55
CA VAL A 243 -3.91 -23.86 -20.05
C VAL A 243 -3.76 -24.32 -18.62
N LEU A 244 -4.42 -23.64 -17.69
CA LEU A 244 -4.46 -24.03 -16.29
C LEU A 244 -5.15 -25.39 -16.12
N PRO A 245 -4.71 -26.22 -15.16
CA PRO A 245 -5.38 -27.48 -14.88
C PRO A 245 -6.82 -27.25 -14.45
N LYS A 246 -7.73 -28.12 -14.89
CA LYS A 246 -9.14 -28.07 -14.48
C LYS A 246 -9.28 -28.60 -13.06
N VAL A 247 -9.20 -27.68 -12.09
CA VAL A 247 -9.36 -27.95 -10.66
C VAL A 247 -10.60 -27.21 -10.16
N ALA A 248 -11.33 -27.81 -9.22
CA ALA A 248 -12.43 -27.12 -8.57
C ALA A 248 -11.91 -25.87 -7.83
N PRO A 249 -12.58 -24.70 -7.94
CA PRO A 249 -12.25 -23.54 -7.12
C PRO A 249 -12.33 -23.87 -5.64
N TRP A 250 -11.52 -23.19 -4.82
CA TRP A 250 -11.63 -23.29 -3.36
C TRP A 250 -13.03 -22.87 -2.90
N SER A 251 -13.56 -23.57 -1.90
CA SER A 251 -14.73 -23.09 -1.19
C SER A 251 -14.44 -21.74 -0.50
N PRO A 252 -15.46 -20.91 -0.21
CA PRO A 252 -15.25 -19.64 0.49
C PRO A 252 -14.51 -19.79 1.83
N ALA A 253 -14.72 -20.90 2.54
CA ALA A 253 -14.04 -21.18 3.81
C ALA A 253 -12.55 -21.50 3.60
N GLU A 254 -12.21 -22.27 2.57
CA GLU A 254 -10.83 -22.59 2.22
C GLU A 254 -10.07 -21.37 1.71
N GLN A 255 -10.71 -20.55 0.85
CA GLN A 255 -10.13 -19.30 0.38
C GLN A 255 -9.81 -18.37 1.55
N LEU A 256 -10.75 -18.15 2.47
CA LEU A 256 -10.53 -17.30 3.64
C LEU A 256 -9.42 -17.85 4.55
N LYS A 257 -9.35 -19.18 4.70
CA LYS A 257 -8.28 -19.83 5.46
C LYS A 257 -6.92 -19.56 4.80
N ASN A 258 -6.81 -19.72 3.49
CA ASN A 258 -5.59 -19.48 2.74
C ASN A 258 -5.15 -18.01 2.80
N GLU A 259 -6.09 -17.08 2.60
CA GLU A 259 -5.81 -15.64 2.73
C GLU A 259 -5.25 -15.32 4.12
N LYS A 260 -5.92 -15.75 5.20
CA LYS A 260 -5.46 -15.51 6.58
C LYS A 260 -4.06 -16.04 6.87
N MET A 261 -3.62 -17.11 6.20
CA MET A 261 -2.27 -17.64 6.39
C MET A 261 -1.20 -16.83 5.64
N CYS A 262 -1.59 -16.10 4.60
CA CYS A 262 -0.69 -15.35 3.73
C CYS A 262 -0.61 -13.87 4.05
N TRP A 263 -1.54 -13.33 4.83
CA TRP A 263 -1.47 -11.96 5.31
C TRP A 263 -0.72 -11.87 6.64
N VAL A 264 0.01 -10.78 6.84
CA VAL A 264 0.58 -10.44 8.17
C VAL A 264 -0.53 -10.12 9.18
N PHE A 265 -1.72 -9.73 8.70
CA PHE A 265 -2.89 -9.42 9.51
C PHE A 265 -4.03 -10.44 9.32
N THR A 266 -4.70 -10.80 10.41
CA THR A 266 -5.79 -11.80 10.42
C THR A 266 -7.11 -11.14 10.82
N SER A 267 -7.69 -10.31 9.96
CA SER A 267 -9.04 -9.76 10.23
C SER A 267 -10.06 -10.19 9.19
N GLN A 268 -11.20 -10.73 9.65
CA GLN A 268 -12.40 -10.91 8.84
C GLN A 268 -12.93 -9.59 8.25
N ALA A 269 -12.46 -8.44 8.74
CA ALA A 269 -12.86 -7.12 8.26
C ALA A 269 -12.39 -6.84 6.83
N ILE A 270 -11.35 -7.51 6.33
CA ILE A 270 -10.90 -7.39 4.92
C ILE A 270 -11.65 -8.43 4.08
N ARG A 271 -12.98 -8.46 4.20
CA ARG A 271 -13.81 -9.05 3.15
C ARG A 271 -13.73 -8.10 1.96
N TRP A 272 -13.08 -8.56 0.90
CA TRP A 272 -13.26 -7.99 -0.42
C TRP A 272 -14.72 -8.18 -0.78
N ASN A 273 -15.48 -7.10 -0.93
CA ASN A 273 -16.79 -7.20 -1.55
C ASN A 273 -16.54 -7.62 -3.01
N SER A 274 -16.56 -8.93 -3.26
CA SER A 274 -16.48 -9.53 -4.59
C SER A 274 -17.78 -9.32 -5.40
N THR A 275 -18.56 -8.30 -5.09
CA THR A 275 -19.86 -8.00 -5.70
C THR A 275 -19.87 -6.72 -6.52
N ALA A 276 -18.71 -6.11 -6.78
CA ALA A 276 -18.59 -4.91 -7.62
C ALA A 276 -17.82 -5.18 -8.92
N THR A 277 -18.26 -6.18 -9.69
CA THR A 277 -18.05 -6.26 -11.15
C THR A 277 -19.05 -7.27 -11.71
N SER A 278 -20.18 -6.73 -12.17
CA SER A 278 -21.07 -7.32 -13.17
C SER A 278 -21.04 -6.40 -14.39
#